data_AF-A0A3S0SZ55-F1
#
_entry.id   AF-A0A3S0SZ55-F1
#
_cell.length_a   1.000
_cell.length_b   1.000
_cell.length_c   1.000
_cell.angle_alpha   90.00
_cell.angle_beta   90.00
_cell.angle_gamma   90.00
#
_symmetry.space_group_name_H-M   'P 1'
#
loop_
_entity.id
_entity.type
_entity.pdbx_description
1 polymer ?
#
loop_
_entity_poly.entity_id
_entity_poly.type
_entity_poly.pdbx_seq_one_letter_code
_entity_poly.pdbx_strand_id
1 'polypeptide(L)'
;MNEIEKSNARIGMCRQLPGIASGFGCTSLLMQSQVADQFQQIELARRCGFNAEADKLEKFYKQTTPLVASLYECVDTSVDRADVEKKAKEEVVKALAAIPAGCSADLKAKMEARLPKLLAIDEKSLAQMKAIADQINLKPAGGPVN
;
A
#
# COMPACT_ATOMS: atom_id res chain seq x y z
N MET A 1 12.95 -29.68 -11.84
CA MET A 1 13.30 -28.26 -11.65
C MET A 1 14.18 -28.15 -10.41
N ASN A 2 15.43 -27.71 -10.57
CA ASN A 2 16.34 -27.47 -9.45
C ASN A 2 15.99 -26.14 -8.74
N GLU A 3 16.57 -25.89 -7.57
CA GLU A 3 16.23 -24.70 -6.76
C GLU A 3 16.54 -23.37 -7.47
N ILE A 4 17.56 -23.34 -8.35
CA ILE A 4 17.92 -22.17 -9.15
C ILE A 4 16.86 -21.90 -10.22
N GLU A 5 16.39 -22.93 -10.92
CA GLU A 5 15.33 -22.84 -11.92
C GLU A 5 14.00 -22.40 -11.29
N LYS A 6 13.67 -22.90 -10.08
CA LYS A 6 12.49 -22.45 -9.32
C LYS A 6 12.59 -20.97 -8.94
N SER A 7 13.76 -20.53 -8.50
CA SER A 7 14.01 -19.13 -8.16
C SER A 7 13.90 -18.22 -9.39
N ASN A 8 14.50 -18.60 -10.52
CA ASN A 8 14.42 -17.84 -11.76
C ASN A 8 12.98 -17.77 -12.31
N ALA A 9 12.21 -18.87 -12.21
CA ALA A 9 10.80 -18.86 -12.58
C ALA A 9 9.98 -17.92 -11.70
N ARG A 10 10.23 -17.90 -10.39
CA ARG A 10 9.57 -16.99 -9.44
C ARG A 10 9.90 -15.52 -9.73
N ILE A 11 11.17 -15.19 -9.96
CA ILE A 11 11.58 -13.82 -10.35
C ILE A 11 10.92 -13.42 -11.68
N GLY A 12 10.88 -14.34 -12.65
CA GLY A 12 10.21 -14.15 -13.93
C GLY A 12 8.73 -13.84 -13.78
N MET A 13 8.02 -14.58 -12.90
CA MET A 13 6.62 -14.31 -12.56
C MET A 13 6.45 -12.95 -11.88
N CYS A 14 7.32 -12.60 -10.93
CA CYS A 14 7.26 -11.32 -10.23
C CYS A 14 7.46 -10.12 -11.19
N ARG A 15 8.37 -10.22 -12.18
CA ARG A 15 8.63 -9.15 -13.17
C ARG A 15 7.49 -8.92 -14.17
N GLN A 16 6.60 -9.90 -14.36
CA GLN A 16 5.47 -9.79 -15.31
C GLN A 16 4.24 -9.13 -14.67
N LEU A 17 4.27 -8.82 -13.37
CA LEU A 17 3.13 -8.25 -12.67
C LEU A 17 3.01 -6.72 -12.89
N PRO A 18 1.82 -6.22 -13.26
CA PRO A 18 1.59 -4.79 -13.44
C PRO A 18 1.75 -4.04 -12.10
N GLY A 19 2.45 -2.90 -12.13
CA GLY A 19 2.71 -2.06 -10.96
C GLY A 19 4.12 -2.19 -10.38
N ILE A 20 4.93 -3.15 -10.85
CA ILE A 20 6.35 -3.25 -10.48
C ILE A 20 7.20 -2.52 -11.54
N ALA A 21 7.61 -1.29 -11.24
CA ALA A 21 8.58 -0.57 -12.06
C ALA A 21 9.98 -1.18 -11.89
N SER A 22 10.77 -1.25 -12.97
CA SER A 22 12.18 -1.67 -12.89
C SER A 22 13.05 -0.49 -12.43
N GLY A 23 13.87 -0.73 -11.39
CA GLY A 23 14.85 0.23 -10.86
C GLY A 23 14.62 0.64 -9.40
N PHE A 24 15.63 0.42 -8.56
CA PHE A 24 15.63 0.59 -7.10
C PHE A 24 15.02 1.92 -6.61
N GLY A 25 15.31 3.03 -7.33
CA GLY A 25 14.82 4.36 -6.98
C GLY A 25 13.36 4.62 -7.37
N CYS A 26 12.94 4.21 -8.57
CA CYS A 26 11.58 4.44 -9.07
C CYS A 26 10.55 3.67 -8.24
N THR A 27 10.89 2.44 -7.85
CA THR A 27 10.02 1.55 -7.07
C THR A 27 9.77 2.07 -5.66
N SER A 28 10.84 2.47 -4.96
CA SER A 28 10.74 2.99 -3.59
C SER A 28 9.98 4.33 -3.55
N LEU A 29 10.22 5.21 -4.53
CA LEU A 29 9.50 6.49 -4.66
C LEU A 29 8.01 6.29 -4.99
N LEU A 30 7.69 5.35 -5.87
CA LEU A 30 6.31 5.02 -6.19
C LEU A 30 5.57 4.48 -4.97
N MET A 31 6.20 3.56 -4.22
CA MET A 31 5.63 3.00 -3.00
C MET A 31 5.46 4.08 -1.93
N GLN A 32 6.43 4.98 -1.74
CA GLN A 32 6.31 6.12 -0.84
C GLN A 32 5.10 7.01 -1.20
N SER A 33 4.92 7.34 -2.48
CA SER A 33 3.80 8.16 -2.94
C SER A 33 2.45 7.49 -2.69
N GLN A 34 2.34 6.18 -2.96
CA GLN A 34 1.13 5.40 -2.71
C GLN A 34 0.78 5.31 -1.21
N VAL A 35 1.79 5.07 -0.37
CA VAL A 35 1.62 5.03 1.09
C VAL A 35 1.25 6.41 1.63
N ALA A 36 1.82 7.49 1.08
CA ALA A 36 1.49 8.85 1.46
C ALA A 36 0.03 9.21 1.13
N ASP A 37 -0.46 8.89 -0.08
CA ASP A 37 -1.87 9.13 -0.44
C ASP A 37 -2.80 8.34 0.49
N GLN A 38 -2.53 7.06 0.75
CA GLN A 38 -3.36 6.26 1.67
C GLN A 38 -3.38 6.84 3.09
N PHE A 39 -2.23 7.21 3.65
CA PHE A 39 -2.18 7.88 4.96
C PHE A 39 -2.91 9.21 4.97
N GLN A 40 -2.82 9.99 3.89
CA GLN A 40 -3.57 11.24 3.76
C GLN A 40 -5.08 10.99 3.74
N GLN A 41 -5.56 9.99 2.99
CA GLN A 41 -6.99 9.65 2.96
C GLN A 41 -7.50 9.18 4.33
N ILE A 42 -6.70 8.37 5.05
CA ILE A 42 -7.03 7.90 6.41
C ILE A 42 -7.15 9.10 7.36
N GLU A 43 -6.18 10.01 7.38
CA GLU A 43 -6.23 11.16 8.28
C GLU A 43 -7.32 12.17 7.93
N LEU A 44 -7.58 12.40 6.64
CA LEU A 44 -8.71 13.21 6.21
C LEU A 44 -10.06 12.59 6.62
N ALA A 45 -10.18 11.26 6.54
CA ALA A 45 -11.39 10.56 6.97
C ALA A 45 -11.63 10.72 8.48
N ARG A 46 -10.59 10.52 9.29
CA ARG A 46 -10.63 10.72 10.76
C ARG A 46 -11.00 12.15 11.12
N ARG A 47 -10.35 13.12 10.47
CA ARG A 47 -10.62 14.55 10.65
C ARG A 47 -12.07 14.92 10.32
N CYS A 48 -12.71 14.20 9.40
CA CYS A 48 -14.11 14.39 9.03
C CYS A 48 -15.12 13.53 9.83
N GLY A 49 -14.65 12.75 10.80
CA GLY A 49 -15.48 11.91 11.66
C GLY A 49 -15.84 10.55 11.07
N PHE A 50 -15.28 10.17 9.92
CA PHE A 50 -15.46 8.86 9.28
C PHE A 50 -14.48 7.83 9.86
N ASN A 51 -14.53 7.65 11.19
CA ASN A 51 -13.55 6.82 11.91
C ASN A 51 -13.62 5.35 11.51
N ALA A 52 -14.83 4.81 11.32
CA ALA A 52 -15.01 3.40 10.94
C ALA A 52 -14.45 3.10 9.54
N GLU A 53 -14.62 4.02 8.59
CA GLU A 53 -14.05 3.93 7.25
C GLU A 53 -12.53 4.09 7.28
N ALA A 54 -12.01 5.02 8.08
CA ALA A 54 -10.58 5.19 8.27
C ALA A 54 -9.92 3.92 8.83
N ASP A 55 -10.55 3.25 9.81
CA ASP A 55 -10.04 2.02 10.39
C ASP A 55 -10.05 0.86 9.38
N LYS A 56 -11.04 0.81 8.49
CA LYS A 56 -11.07 -0.16 7.38
C LYS A 56 -9.93 0.09 6.39
N LEU A 57 -9.71 1.34 5.98
CA LEU A 57 -8.59 1.72 5.10
C LEU A 57 -7.24 1.38 5.75
N GLU A 58 -7.08 1.68 7.04
CA GLU A 58 -5.85 1.34 7.79
C GLU A 58 -5.66 -0.18 7.89
N LYS A 59 -6.74 -0.96 8.06
CA LYS A 59 -6.69 -2.42 8.04
C LYS A 59 -6.25 -2.95 6.67
N PHE A 60 -6.80 -2.43 5.58
CA PHE A 60 -6.40 -2.84 4.23
C PHE A 60 -4.95 -2.52 3.96
N TYR A 61 -4.50 -1.32 4.33
CA TYR A 61 -3.10 -0.92 4.28
C TYR A 61 -2.20 -1.94 5.00
N LYS A 62 -2.47 -2.26 6.27
CA LYS A 62 -1.67 -3.21 7.07
C LYS A 62 -1.61 -4.61 6.46
N GLN A 63 -2.63 -5.03 5.72
CA GLN A 63 -2.69 -6.33 5.08
C GLN A 63 -2.04 -6.36 3.69
N THR A 64 -2.17 -5.28 2.92
CA THR A 64 -1.70 -5.21 1.53
C THR A 64 -0.22 -4.84 1.46
N THR A 65 0.24 -3.88 2.27
CA THR A 65 1.62 -3.35 2.20
C THR A 65 2.71 -4.41 2.42
N PRO A 66 2.60 -5.38 3.35
CA PRO A 66 3.60 -6.45 3.47
C PRO A 66 3.71 -7.33 2.22
N LEU A 67 2.58 -7.60 1.55
CA LEU A 67 2.55 -8.38 0.32
C LEU A 67 3.21 -7.62 -0.83
N VAL A 68 2.95 -6.31 -0.93
CA VAL A 68 3.58 -5.43 -1.91
C VAL A 68 5.09 -5.33 -1.70
N ALA A 69 5.54 -5.14 -0.45
CA ALA A 69 6.96 -5.12 -0.12
C ALA A 69 7.64 -6.46 -0.50
N SER A 70 7.02 -7.58 -0.13
CA SER A 70 7.54 -8.92 -0.46
C SER A 70 7.58 -9.15 -1.97
N LEU A 71 6.62 -8.60 -2.74
CA LEU A 71 6.63 -8.66 -4.20
C LEU A 71 7.80 -7.88 -4.81
N TYR A 72 8.14 -6.73 -4.23
CA TYR A 72 9.30 -5.95 -4.67
C TYR A 72 10.63 -6.64 -4.32
N GLU A 73 10.71 -7.23 -3.13
CA GLU A 73 11.85 -8.05 -2.71
C GLU A 73 12.03 -9.30 -3.59
N CYS A 74 10.92 -9.88 -4.09
CA CYS A 74 10.97 -10.98 -5.05
C CYS A 74 11.73 -10.64 -6.34
N VAL A 75 11.78 -9.37 -6.75
CA VAL A 75 12.32 -8.98 -8.05
C VAL A 75 13.81 -8.63 -8.02
N ASP A 76 14.26 -7.92 -6.98
CA ASP A 76 15.67 -7.70 -6.54
C ASP A 76 15.83 -6.44 -5.65
N THR A 77 14.73 -5.81 -5.20
CA THR A 77 14.80 -4.51 -4.50
C THR A 77 14.37 -4.70 -3.05
N SER A 78 15.32 -4.66 -2.12
CA SER A 78 15.02 -4.56 -0.70
C SER A 78 14.29 -3.26 -0.42
N VAL A 79 13.09 -3.33 0.13
CA VAL A 79 12.30 -2.15 0.50
C VAL A 79 12.38 -1.97 2.02
N ASP A 80 13.04 -0.90 2.47
CA ASP A 80 12.92 -0.49 3.88
C ASP A 80 11.54 0.13 4.12
N ARG A 81 10.60 -0.74 4.49
CA ARG A 81 9.22 -0.34 4.78
C ARG A 81 9.15 0.74 5.87
N ALA A 82 10.00 0.68 6.89
CA ALA A 82 9.95 1.64 7.98
C ALA A 82 10.38 3.04 7.51
N ASP A 83 11.41 3.12 6.67
CA ASP A 83 11.85 4.37 6.05
C ASP A 83 10.78 4.93 5.09
N VAL A 84 10.18 4.08 4.25
CA VAL A 84 9.08 4.47 3.34
C VAL A 84 7.89 5.02 4.12
N GLU A 85 7.45 4.33 5.18
CA GLU A 85 6.36 4.78 6.04
C GLU A 85 6.67 6.11 6.72
N LYS A 86 7.90 6.26 7.23
CA LYS A 86 8.35 7.49 7.90
C LYS A 86 8.29 8.67 6.93
N LYS A 87 8.89 8.56 5.75
CA LYS A 87 8.90 9.62 4.73
C LYS A 87 7.50 9.94 4.22
N ALA A 88 6.65 8.92 4.05
CA ALA A 88 5.26 9.13 3.69
C ALA A 88 4.49 9.93 4.75
N LYS A 89 4.65 9.59 6.04
CA LYS A 89 4.03 10.35 7.13
C LYS A 89 4.52 11.80 7.18
N GLU A 90 5.81 12.05 6.96
CA GLU A 90 6.36 13.40 6.89
C GLU A 90 5.72 14.24 5.78
N GLU A 91 5.51 13.66 4.59
CA GLU A 91 4.82 14.32 3.47
C GLU A 91 3.34 14.59 3.79
N VAL A 92 2.65 13.64 4.43
CA VAL A 92 1.26 13.83 4.87
C VAL A 92 1.15 14.95 5.89
N VAL A 93 2.05 15.01 6.87
CA VAL A 93 2.07 16.09 7.87
C VAL A 93 2.22 17.46 7.18
N LYS A 94 3.14 17.59 6.22
CA LYS A 94 3.31 18.82 5.43
C LYS A 94 2.04 19.16 4.63
N ALA A 95 1.44 18.18 3.96
CA ALA A 95 0.23 18.38 3.16
C ALA A 95 -0.98 18.79 4.02
N LEU A 96 -1.16 18.17 5.18
CA LEU A 96 -2.26 18.47 6.10
C LEU A 96 -2.10 19.82 6.78
N ALA A 97 -0.86 20.28 7.03
CA ALA A 97 -0.58 21.61 7.57
C ALA A 97 -1.05 22.74 6.65
N ALA A 98 -1.11 22.50 5.33
CA ALA A 98 -1.65 23.45 4.36
C ALA A 98 -3.19 23.52 4.35
N ILE A 99 -3.88 22.62 5.07
CA ILE A 99 -5.36 22.53 5.09
C ILE A 99 -5.89 23.11 6.41
N PRO A 100 -6.80 24.11 6.36
CA PRO A 100 -7.36 24.76 7.56
C PRO A 100 -7.98 23.77 8.54
N ALA A 101 -7.63 23.85 9.83
CA ALA A 101 -8.05 22.94 10.91
C ALA A 101 -9.55 22.59 10.88
N GLY A 102 -9.90 21.34 11.20
CA GLY A 102 -11.26 20.82 11.13
C GLY A 102 -11.67 20.29 9.75
N CYS A 103 -12.92 19.86 9.59
CA CYS A 103 -13.46 19.35 8.32
C CYS A 103 -14.55 20.29 7.80
N SER A 104 -14.27 20.96 6.68
CA SER A 104 -15.27 21.80 6.01
C SER A 104 -16.40 20.93 5.44
N ALA A 105 -17.60 21.51 5.26
CA ALA A 105 -18.73 20.80 4.67
C ALA A 105 -18.41 20.24 3.26
N ASP A 106 -17.66 21.00 2.46
CA ASP A 106 -17.19 20.58 1.14
C ASP A 106 -16.22 19.39 1.22
N LEU A 107 -15.25 19.43 2.14
CA LEU A 107 -14.33 18.32 2.36
C LEU A 107 -15.09 17.08 2.85
N LYS A 108 -16.05 17.25 3.76
CA LYS A 108 -16.88 16.16 4.28
C LYS A 108 -17.66 15.47 3.17
N ALA A 109 -18.34 16.25 2.31
CA ALA A 109 -19.10 15.72 1.18
C ALA A 109 -18.20 15.00 0.15
N LYS A 110 -17.00 15.53 -0.12
CA LYS A 110 -16.01 14.86 -0.98
C LYS A 110 -15.54 13.53 -0.38
N MET A 111 -15.27 13.50 0.92
CA MET A 111 -14.89 12.26 1.60
C MET A 111 -16.03 11.24 1.60
N GLU A 112 -17.25 11.67 1.89
CA GLU A 112 -18.45 10.82 1.87
C GLU A 112 -18.66 10.14 0.50
N ALA A 113 -18.44 10.87 -0.60
CA ALA A 113 -18.54 10.32 -1.95
C ALA A 113 -17.33 9.44 -2.35
N ARG A 114 -16.14 9.72 -1.80
CA ARG A 114 -14.89 9.06 -2.20
C ARG A 114 -14.59 7.79 -1.39
N LEU A 115 -14.89 7.77 -0.09
CA LEU A 115 -14.55 6.69 0.82
C LEU A 115 -15.08 5.31 0.39
N PRO A 116 -16.36 5.16 -0.06
CA PRO A 116 -16.86 3.87 -0.52
C PRO A 116 -16.06 3.32 -1.71
N LYS A 117 -15.63 4.20 -2.63
CA LYS A 117 -14.83 3.81 -3.80
C LYS A 117 -13.42 3.40 -3.39
N LEU A 118 -12.80 4.12 -2.46
CA LEU A 118 -11.48 3.78 -1.93
C LEU A 118 -11.50 2.42 -1.24
N LEU A 119 -12.49 2.16 -0.39
CA LEU A 119 -12.66 0.87 0.28
C LEU A 119 -12.82 -0.28 -0.72
N ALA A 120 -13.63 -0.10 -1.77
CA ALA A 120 -13.80 -1.12 -2.80
C ALA A 120 -12.51 -1.38 -3.61
N ILE A 121 -11.73 -0.32 -3.89
CA ILE A 121 -10.43 -0.45 -4.57
C ILE A 121 -9.44 -1.19 -3.67
N ASP A 122 -9.35 -0.85 -2.39
CA ASP A 122 -8.42 -1.48 -1.44
C ASP A 122 -8.79 -2.94 -1.16
N GLU A 123 -10.08 -3.26 -1.06
CA GLU A 123 -10.57 -4.63 -0.91
C GLU A 123 -10.20 -5.49 -2.15
N LYS A 124 -10.43 -4.95 -3.35
CA LYS A 124 -10.05 -5.62 -4.60
C LYS A 124 -8.53 -5.80 -4.70
N SER A 125 -7.78 -4.76 -4.34
CA SER A 125 -6.31 -4.77 -4.35
C SER A 125 -5.78 -5.84 -3.39
N LEU A 126 -6.34 -5.95 -2.19
CA LEU A 126 -5.97 -6.98 -1.23
C LEU A 126 -6.25 -8.39 -1.78
N ALA A 127 -7.43 -8.61 -2.37
CA ALA A 127 -7.78 -9.91 -2.96
C ALA A 127 -6.83 -10.30 -4.09
N GLN A 128 -6.50 -9.36 -4.98
CA GLN A 128 -5.54 -9.57 -6.07
C GLN A 128 -4.14 -9.86 -5.53
N MET A 129 -3.68 -9.11 -4.54
CA MET A 129 -2.37 -9.29 -3.92
C MET A 129 -2.24 -10.63 -3.21
N LYS A 130 -3.29 -11.09 -2.52
CA LYS A 130 -3.33 -12.44 -1.94
C LYS A 130 -3.27 -13.52 -3.01
N ALA A 131 -4.07 -13.42 -4.06
CA ALA A 131 -4.07 -14.38 -5.16
C ALA A 131 -2.68 -14.48 -5.85
N ILE A 132 -2.04 -13.32 -6.06
CA ILE A 132 -0.67 -13.26 -6.60
C ILE A 132 0.32 -13.91 -5.62
N ALA A 133 0.25 -13.56 -4.33
CA ALA A 133 1.13 -14.12 -3.31
C ALA A 133 1.01 -15.65 -3.22
N ASP A 134 -0.21 -16.18 -3.30
CA ASP A 134 -0.47 -17.63 -3.33
C ASP A 134 0.12 -18.29 -4.58
N GLN A 135 -0.07 -17.68 -5.77
CA GLN A 135 0.45 -18.20 -7.05
C GLN A 135 1.97 -18.36 -7.06
N ILE A 136 2.69 -17.38 -6.51
CA ILE A 136 4.16 -17.39 -6.49
C ILE A 136 4.73 -17.92 -5.16
N ASN A 137 3.86 -18.39 -4.25
CA ASN A 137 4.18 -18.89 -2.91
C ASN A 137 5.03 -17.89 -2.10
N LEU A 138 4.63 -16.62 -2.16
CA LEU A 138 5.22 -15.51 -1.44
C LEU A 138 4.67 -15.50 -0.02
N LYS A 139 5.56 -15.56 0.98
CA LYS A 139 5.18 -15.33 2.38
C LYS A 139 5.44 -13.88 2.73
N PRO A 140 4.53 -13.20 3.48
CA PRO A 140 4.81 -11.85 3.94
C PRO A 140 6.07 -11.84 4.81
N ALA A 141 6.99 -10.92 4.52
CA ALA A 141 8.15 -10.67 5.35
C ALA A 141 7.70 -10.18 6.75
N GLY A 142 7.71 -11.07 7.76
CA GLY A 142 7.45 -10.67 9.16
C GLY A 142 6.65 -11.60 10.10
N GLY A 143 6.23 -12.81 9.71
CA GLY A 143 5.63 -13.79 10.67
C GLY A 143 4.13 -14.09 10.45
N PRO A 144 3.57 -15.05 11.21
CA PRO A 144 2.88 -16.21 10.64
C PRO A 144 1.48 -15.93 10.12
N VAL A 145 1.15 -16.67 9.06
CA VAL A 145 -0.22 -16.93 8.61
C VAL A 145 -0.83 -17.88 9.64
N ASN A 146 -1.84 -17.43 10.39
CA ASN A 146 -2.84 -18.34 10.95
C ASN A 146 -3.99 -18.45 9.97
#